data_AF-A0A9X5YZP5-F1
#
_entry.id   AF-A0A9X5YZP5-F1
#
_cell.length_a   1.000
_cell.length_b   1.000
_cell.length_c   1.000
_cell.angle_alpha   90.00
_cell.angle_beta   90.00
_cell.angle_gamma   90.00
#
_symmetry.space_group_name_H-M   'P 1'
#
loop_
_entity.id
_entity.type
_entity.pdbx_description
1 polymer ?
#
loop_
_entity_poly.entity_id
_entity_poly.type
_entity_poly.pdbx_seq_one_letter_code
_entity_poly.pdbx_strand_id
1 'polypeptide(L)'
;MTGVPDDHAGASEPEVPDKAGVPAGPARPEAGDPAPPRAADGGGAEAGAPGSAAGGRPVDPARLSDVDLATAVIEGRATVDATTARWVLLVGEFDRRSLWLADGAVSAAAWLRRECRINAPTSTHLLTVARALRDLPATRDAFTTGTISFEHVRAIAPSLGGGRVDLARRADPIFARAAAWMTPRQVARVVSTWTDIADA
;
A
#
# COMPACT_ATOMS: atom_id res chain seq x y z
N MET A 1 -69.14 11.87 14.38
CA MET A 1 -69.36 10.55 15.01
C MET A 1 -68.81 9.53 14.02
N THR A 2 -67.73 8.83 14.40
CA THR A 2 -67.25 7.53 13.86
C THR A 2 -67.08 7.40 12.34
N GLY A 3 -65.94 7.04 11.75
CA GLY A 3 -64.71 6.43 12.23
C GLY A 3 -63.84 6.15 10.99
N VAL A 4 -62.55 5.95 11.24
CA VAL A 4 -61.54 5.53 10.26
C VAL A 4 -61.90 4.15 9.69
N PRO A 5 -61.68 3.93 8.39
CA PRO A 5 -61.20 2.64 7.92
C PRO A 5 -59.78 2.78 7.37
N ASP A 6 -58.91 1.93 7.92
CA ASP A 6 -57.62 1.56 7.38
C ASP A 6 -57.80 0.99 5.96
N ASP A 7 -56.98 1.45 5.02
CA ASP A 7 -56.68 0.67 3.82
C ASP A 7 -55.18 0.83 3.52
N HIS A 8 -54.41 -0.11 4.06
CA HIS A 8 -52.99 -0.22 3.83
C HIS A 8 -52.74 -0.84 2.45
N ALA A 9 -52.18 -0.02 1.57
CA ALA A 9 -51.07 -0.36 0.67
C ALA A 9 -51.19 -1.69 -0.11
N GLY A 10 -51.88 -1.62 -1.25
CA GLY A 10 -51.65 -2.53 -2.37
C GLY A 10 -50.65 -1.92 -3.35
N ALA A 11 -49.37 -2.28 -3.23
CA ALA A 11 -48.40 -2.19 -4.32
C ALA A 11 -47.47 -3.40 -4.23
N SER A 12 -47.75 -4.38 -5.08
CA SER A 12 -47.02 -5.64 -5.17
C SER A 12 -45.54 -5.42 -5.49
N GLU A 13 -44.67 -5.94 -4.62
CA GLU A 13 -43.23 -6.11 -4.89
C GLU A 13 -43.00 -7.08 -6.04
N PRO A 14 -41.99 -6.84 -6.91
CA PRO A 14 -41.57 -7.83 -7.90
C PRO A 14 -40.83 -8.99 -7.22
N GLU A 15 -41.32 -10.19 -7.52
CA GLU A 15 -40.83 -11.50 -7.13
C GLU A 15 -39.35 -11.72 -7.52
N VAL A 16 -38.49 -11.97 -6.53
CA VAL A 16 -37.09 -12.37 -6.72
C VAL A 16 -37.06 -13.90 -6.84
N PRO A 17 -36.55 -14.47 -7.96
CA PRO A 17 -36.52 -15.92 -8.10
C PRO A 17 -35.55 -16.58 -7.10
N ASP A 18 -36.03 -17.69 -6.57
CA ASP A 18 -35.37 -18.66 -5.71
C ASP A 18 -33.99 -19.09 -6.25
N LYS A 19 -32.93 -18.87 -5.46
CA LYS A 19 -31.59 -19.41 -5.75
C LYS A 19 -31.56 -20.88 -5.37
N ALA A 20 -31.98 -21.69 -6.33
CA ALA A 20 -31.69 -23.12 -6.38
C ALA A 20 -30.20 -23.40 -6.10
N GLY A 21 -29.99 -24.42 -5.26
CA GLY A 21 -28.75 -25.03 -4.78
C GLY A 21 -27.44 -24.68 -5.47
N VAL A 22 -26.52 -24.10 -4.69
CA VAL A 22 -25.08 -24.19 -4.97
C VAL A 22 -24.64 -25.63 -4.67
N PRO A 23 -24.12 -26.40 -5.64
CA PRO A 23 -23.53 -27.70 -5.34
C PRO A 23 -22.26 -27.50 -4.50
N ALA A 24 -22.07 -28.37 -3.50
CA ALA A 24 -20.83 -28.45 -2.75
C ALA A 24 -19.65 -28.56 -3.74
N GLY A 25 -18.74 -27.58 -3.68
CA GLY A 25 -17.49 -27.61 -4.45
C GLY A 25 -16.70 -28.88 -4.12
N PRO A 26 -15.86 -29.36 -5.06
CA PRO A 26 -15.16 -30.63 -4.90
C PRO A 26 -14.34 -30.64 -3.61
N ALA A 27 -14.31 -31.82 -2.98
CA ALA A 27 -13.55 -32.08 -1.78
C ALA A 27 -12.09 -31.66 -1.94
N ARG A 28 -11.60 -30.99 -0.89
CA ARG A 28 -10.21 -30.61 -0.65
C ARG A 28 -9.30 -31.83 -0.91
N PRO A 29 -8.30 -31.76 -1.81
CA PRO A 29 -7.28 -32.79 -1.83
C PRO A 29 -6.45 -32.64 -0.55
N GLU A 30 -6.40 -33.70 0.26
CA GLU A 30 -5.40 -33.84 1.30
C GLU A 30 -4.03 -33.96 0.61
N ALA A 31 -3.33 -32.82 0.51
CA ALA A 31 -1.95 -32.81 0.09
C ALA A 31 -1.11 -33.40 1.24
N GLY A 32 -0.62 -34.62 1.03
CA GLY A 32 0.43 -35.21 1.84
C GLY A 32 1.64 -34.27 1.89
N ASP A 33 2.31 -34.30 3.04
CA ASP A 33 3.45 -33.44 3.38
C ASP A 33 4.53 -33.50 2.27
N PRO A 34 4.86 -32.39 1.59
CA PRO A 34 5.94 -32.42 0.61
C PRO A 34 7.29 -32.46 1.34
N ALA A 35 8.08 -33.49 1.02
CA ALA A 35 9.45 -33.64 1.50
C ALA A 35 10.30 -32.39 1.20
N PRO A 36 11.19 -31.95 2.12
CA PRO A 36 12.02 -30.78 1.88
C PRO A 36 13.03 -31.04 0.76
N PRO A 37 13.33 -30.05 -0.10
CA PRO A 37 14.40 -30.18 -1.07
C PRO A 37 15.77 -30.25 -0.37
N ARG A 38 16.58 -31.22 -0.79
CA ARG A 38 17.95 -31.43 -0.31
C ARG A 38 18.83 -30.20 -0.54
N ALA A 39 19.63 -29.90 0.48
CA ALA A 39 20.65 -28.87 0.47
C ALA A 39 21.64 -29.07 -0.69
N ALA A 40 21.87 -27.99 -1.45
CA ALA A 40 23.08 -27.83 -2.22
C ALA A 40 24.10 -27.09 -1.32
N ASP A 41 25.16 -27.80 -0.95
CA ASP A 41 26.35 -27.21 -0.32
C ASP A 41 27.07 -26.28 -1.32
N GLY A 42 27.56 -25.13 -0.82
CA GLY A 42 28.60 -24.38 -1.52
C GLY A 42 28.62 -22.86 -1.29
N GLY A 43 29.19 -22.42 -0.16
CA GLY A 43 30.24 -21.39 -0.15
C GLY A 43 29.89 -19.90 -0.36
N GLY A 44 29.70 -19.19 0.77
CA GLY A 44 30.48 -17.99 1.11
C GLY A 44 30.36 -16.72 0.24
N ALA A 45 29.52 -15.79 0.69
CA ALA A 45 29.82 -14.35 0.68
C ALA A 45 28.97 -13.67 1.75
N GLU A 46 29.59 -13.24 2.85
CA GLU A 46 28.96 -12.44 3.90
C GLU A 46 28.53 -11.09 3.32
N ALA A 47 27.24 -10.94 3.05
CA ALA A 47 26.60 -9.64 2.85
C ALA A 47 25.85 -9.30 4.15
N GLY A 48 26.36 -8.28 4.84
CA GLY A 48 25.99 -7.89 6.20
C GLY A 48 24.48 -7.84 6.44
N ALA A 49 24.09 -8.42 7.58
CA ALA A 49 22.74 -8.34 8.12
C ALA A 49 22.29 -6.87 8.24
N PRO A 50 21.20 -6.45 7.58
CA PRO A 50 20.66 -5.12 7.80
C PRO A 50 19.91 -5.08 9.14
N GLY A 51 20.45 -4.28 10.05
CA GLY A 51 19.67 -3.52 11.03
C GLY A 51 19.27 -4.28 12.28
N SER A 52 20.17 -4.28 13.26
CA SER A 52 19.80 -4.36 14.67
C SER A 52 18.74 -3.29 14.96
N ALA A 53 17.47 -3.69 15.03
CA ALA A 53 16.42 -2.84 15.57
C ALA A 53 16.85 -2.44 16.98
N ALA A 54 17.15 -1.16 17.16
CA ALA A 54 17.50 -0.59 18.45
C ALA A 54 16.40 -0.94 19.46
N GLY A 55 16.70 -1.90 20.34
CA GLY A 55 15.81 -2.40 21.39
C GLY A 55 15.69 -1.41 22.54
N GLY A 56 15.26 -0.18 22.26
CA GLY A 56 14.84 0.76 23.29
C GLY A 56 13.53 0.28 23.92
N ARG A 57 13.48 0.22 25.26
CA ARG A 57 12.23 -0.05 25.97
C ARG A 57 11.17 0.98 25.55
N PRO A 58 9.91 0.59 25.30
CA PRO A 58 8.85 1.54 24.99
C PRO A 58 8.75 2.59 26.09
N VAL A 59 8.83 3.87 25.72
CA VAL A 59 8.56 4.98 26.63
C VAL A 59 7.05 5.07 26.82
N ASP A 60 6.60 5.16 28.08
CA ASP A 60 5.20 5.37 28.42
C ASP A 60 4.80 6.81 28.04
N PRO A 61 3.91 7.03 27.05
CA PRO A 61 3.55 8.36 26.59
C PRO A 61 2.95 9.24 27.69
N ALA A 62 2.32 8.65 28.72
CA ALA A 62 1.71 9.36 29.83
C ALA A 62 2.72 10.05 30.76
N ARG A 63 4.02 9.77 30.60
CA ARG A 63 5.11 10.33 31.42
C ARG A 63 5.90 11.44 30.71
N LEU A 64 5.59 11.72 29.46
CA LEU A 64 6.24 12.77 28.68
C LEU A 64 5.65 14.14 29.03
N SER A 65 6.48 15.18 28.97
CA SER A 65 5.97 16.56 28.96
C SER A 65 5.17 16.82 27.68
N ASP A 66 4.32 17.84 27.66
CA ASP A 66 3.54 18.19 26.45
C ASP A 66 4.45 18.47 25.23
N VAL A 67 5.60 19.11 25.45
CA VAL A 67 6.57 19.41 24.39
C VAL A 67 7.26 18.15 23.87
N ASP A 68 7.67 17.26 24.78
CA ASP A 68 8.31 15.99 24.41
C ASP A 68 7.31 15.06 23.72
N LEU A 69 6.05 15.04 24.18
CA LEU A 69 4.98 14.27 23.56
C LEU A 69 4.68 14.76 22.15
N ALA A 70 4.56 16.09 21.95
CA ALA A 70 4.36 16.67 20.63
C ALA A 70 5.51 16.32 19.67
N THR A 71 6.75 16.39 20.15
CA THR A 71 7.95 16.02 19.39
C THR A 71 7.95 14.54 19.03
N ALA A 72 7.68 13.67 20.01
CA ALA A 72 7.63 12.22 19.84
C ALA A 72 6.54 11.77 18.85
N VAL A 73 5.40 12.48 18.80
CA VAL A 73 4.34 12.21 17.81
C VAL A 73 4.85 12.46 16.38
N ILE A 74 5.58 13.57 16.17
CA ILE A 74 6.13 13.94 14.86
C ILE A 74 7.23 12.97 14.44
N GLU A 75 8.20 12.73 15.31
CA GLU A 75 9.33 11.82 15.04
C GLU A 75 8.86 10.36 14.88
N GLY A 76 7.87 9.95 15.67
CA GLY A 76 7.23 8.65 15.57
C GLY A 76 6.55 8.47 14.21
N ARG A 77 5.82 9.49 13.73
CA ARG A 77 5.20 9.46 12.39
C ARG A 77 6.26 9.33 11.29
N ALA A 78 7.32 10.14 11.34
CA ALA A 78 8.43 10.05 10.37
C ALA A 78 9.09 8.66 10.38
N THR A 79 9.26 8.05 11.56
CA THR A 79 9.79 6.70 11.71
C THR A 79 8.86 5.64 11.09
N VAL A 80 7.54 5.76 11.29
CA VAL A 80 6.55 4.88 10.66
C VAL A 80 6.59 5.04 9.15
N ASP A 81 6.70 6.26 8.62
CA ASP A 81 6.79 6.51 7.18
C ASP A 81 8.07 5.92 6.58
N ALA A 82 9.23 6.16 7.19
CA ALA A 82 10.50 5.57 6.76
C ALA A 82 10.48 4.02 6.79
N THR A 83 9.86 3.43 7.80
CA THR A 83 9.68 1.97 7.90
C THR A 83 8.73 1.45 6.83
N THR A 84 7.63 2.16 6.61
CA THR A 84 6.68 1.86 5.53
C THR A 84 7.37 1.92 4.18
N ALA A 85 8.21 2.93 3.93
CA ALA A 85 8.97 3.08 2.70
C ALA A 85 9.86 1.87 2.42
N ARG A 86 10.64 1.43 3.41
CA ARG A 86 11.50 0.24 3.29
C ARG A 86 10.68 -0.99 2.94
N TRP A 87 9.54 -1.19 3.61
CA TRP A 87 8.65 -2.32 3.32
C TRP A 87 8.03 -2.23 1.92
N VAL A 88 7.58 -1.04 1.49
CA VAL A 88 7.03 -0.80 0.14
C VAL A 88 8.07 -1.06 -0.94
N LEU A 89 9.35 -0.75 -0.71
CA LEU A 89 10.43 -1.08 -1.64
C LEU A 89 10.63 -2.60 -1.76
N LEU A 90 10.52 -3.35 -0.66
CA LEU A 90 10.52 -4.82 -0.69
C LEU A 90 9.33 -5.36 -1.50
N VAL A 91 8.13 -4.81 -1.28
CA VAL A 91 6.93 -5.15 -2.07
C VAL A 91 7.15 -4.86 -3.55
N GLY A 92 7.77 -3.72 -3.88
CA GLY A 92 8.08 -3.34 -5.25
C GLY A 92 9.02 -4.29 -5.96
N GLU A 93 10.03 -4.78 -5.24
CA GLU A 93 10.97 -5.76 -5.76
C GLU A 93 10.35 -7.16 -5.87
N PHE A 94 9.54 -7.55 -4.89
CA PHE A 94 8.76 -8.78 -4.90
C PHE A 94 7.80 -8.85 -6.09
N ASP A 95 7.09 -7.75 -6.38
CA ASP A 95 6.24 -7.59 -7.58
C ASP A 95 7.06 -7.66 -8.87
N ARG A 96 8.19 -6.93 -8.94
CA ARG A 96 9.06 -6.88 -10.12
C ARG A 96 9.66 -8.24 -10.49
N ARG A 97 10.03 -9.04 -9.50
CA ARG A 97 10.56 -10.40 -9.67
C ARG A 97 9.47 -11.46 -9.81
N SER A 98 8.20 -11.08 -9.73
CA SER A 98 7.06 -12.00 -9.77
C SER A 98 7.14 -13.16 -8.77
N LEU A 99 7.69 -12.92 -7.57
CA LEU A 99 7.95 -13.99 -6.60
C LEU A 99 6.67 -14.65 -6.06
N TRP A 100 5.54 -13.96 -6.16
CA TRP A 100 4.21 -14.47 -5.85
C TRP A 100 3.80 -15.68 -6.72
N LEU A 101 4.44 -15.89 -7.88
CA LEU A 101 4.21 -17.08 -8.72
C LEU A 101 4.65 -18.38 -8.03
N ALA A 102 5.70 -18.33 -7.20
CA ALA A 102 6.19 -19.50 -6.49
C ALA A 102 5.14 -20.10 -5.54
N ASP A 103 4.23 -19.26 -5.02
CA ASP A 103 3.14 -19.66 -4.13
C ASP A 103 1.79 -19.78 -4.86
N GLY A 104 1.82 -19.88 -6.20
CA GLY A 104 0.64 -20.08 -7.04
C GLY A 104 -0.37 -18.92 -7.03
N ALA A 105 0.02 -17.73 -6.59
CA ALA A 105 -0.87 -16.57 -6.66
C ALA A 105 -1.00 -16.08 -8.11
N VAL A 106 -2.12 -15.41 -8.43
CA VAL A 106 -2.36 -14.84 -9.78
C VAL A 106 -1.83 -13.41 -9.93
N SER A 107 -1.45 -12.77 -8.83
CA SER A 107 -0.82 -11.44 -8.80
C SER A 107 -0.18 -11.17 -7.44
N ALA A 108 0.74 -10.20 -7.40
CA ALA A 108 1.28 -9.67 -6.14
C ALA A 108 0.18 -9.16 -5.21
N ALA A 109 -0.88 -8.52 -5.75
CA ALA A 109 -1.99 -8.00 -4.96
C ALA A 109 -2.75 -9.14 -4.27
N ALA A 110 -3.07 -10.21 -5.00
CA ALA A 110 -3.72 -11.38 -4.45
C ALA A 110 -2.87 -12.05 -3.36
N TRP A 111 -1.56 -12.15 -3.58
CA TRP A 111 -0.61 -12.68 -2.60
C TRP A 111 -0.58 -11.83 -1.32
N LEU A 112 -0.41 -10.51 -1.45
CA LEU A 112 -0.35 -9.61 -0.28
C LEU A 112 -1.65 -9.65 0.53
N ARG A 113 -2.81 -9.71 -0.13
CA ARG A 113 -4.09 -9.83 0.58
C ARG A 113 -4.18 -11.11 1.42
N ARG A 114 -3.67 -12.22 0.89
CA ARG A 114 -3.68 -13.53 1.55
C ARG A 114 -2.64 -13.58 2.68
N GLU A 115 -1.38 -13.29 2.38
CA GLU A 115 -0.26 -13.48 3.31
C GLU A 115 -0.09 -12.31 4.28
N CYS A 116 -0.26 -11.07 3.81
CA CYS A 116 -0.09 -9.87 4.63
C CYS A 116 -1.41 -9.37 5.24
N ARG A 117 -2.54 -10.06 5.00
CA ARG A 117 -3.88 -9.72 5.51
C ARG A 117 -4.33 -8.27 5.25
N ILE A 118 -3.93 -7.72 4.11
CA ILE A 118 -4.36 -6.38 3.67
C ILE A 118 -5.60 -6.43 2.79
N ASN A 119 -6.41 -5.38 2.80
CA ASN A 119 -7.58 -5.30 1.93
C ASN A 119 -7.20 -4.99 0.47
N ALA A 120 -8.15 -5.18 -0.45
CA ALA A 120 -7.91 -5.00 -1.88
C ALA A 120 -7.49 -3.55 -2.25
N PRO A 121 -8.21 -2.48 -1.84
CA PRO A 121 -7.77 -1.11 -2.10
C PRO A 121 -6.34 -0.81 -1.63
N THR A 122 -5.98 -1.22 -0.42
CA THR A 122 -4.64 -1.04 0.14
C THR A 122 -3.59 -1.78 -0.68
N SER A 123 -3.86 -3.02 -1.10
CA SER A 123 -2.91 -3.78 -1.93
C SER A 123 -2.62 -3.10 -3.27
N THR A 124 -3.64 -2.53 -3.91
CA THR A 124 -3.49 -1.78 -5.16
C THR A 124 -2.66 -0.52 -4.93
N HIS A 125 -2.96 0.25 -3.88
CA HIS A 125 -2.20 1.47 -3.58
C HIS A 125 -0.72 1.18 -3.29
N LEU A 126 -0.43 0.13 -2.52
CA LEU A 126 0.95 -0.29 -2.24
C LEU A 126 1.70 -0.60 -3.53
N LEU A 127 1.11 -1.39 -4.44
CA LEU A 127 1.74 -1.74 -5.70
C LEU A 127 1.91 -0.54 -6.63
N THR A 128 0.93 0.37 -6.69
CA THR A 128 1.05 1.62 -7.46
C THR A 128 2.21 2.47 -6.94
N VAL A 129 2.30 2.67 -5.62
CA VAL A 129 3.41 3.42 -4.99
C VAL A 129 4.74 2.72 -5.23
N ALA A 130 4.80 1.41 -5.01
CA ALA A 130 6.03 0.64 -5.17
C ALA A 130 6.56 0.66 -6.60
N ARG A 131 5.67 0.72 -7.60
CA ARG A 131 6.02 0.90 -9.01
C ARG A 131 6.51 2.33 -9.27
N ALA A 132 5.80 3.33 -8.76
CA ALA A 132 6.16 4.74 -8.95
C ALA A 132 7.56 5.07 -8.40
N LEU A 133 7.93 4.54 -7.24
CA LEU A 133 9.24 4.76 -6.61
C LEU A 133 10.44 4.21 -7.40
N ARG A 134 10.21 3.40 -8.45
CA ARG A 134 11.27 2.95 -9.37
C ARG A 134 11.71 4.07 -10.31
N ASP A 135 10.78 4.94 -10.66
CA ASP A 135 10.97 6.05 -11.61
C ASP A 135 11.12 7.41 -10.92
N LEU A 136 10.95 7.48 -9.60
CA LEU A 136 10.98 8.70 -8.80
C LEU A 136 12.01 8.61 -7.66
N PRO A 137 13.33 8.63 -7.97
CA PRO A 137 14.39 8.45 -6.98
C PRO A 137 14.41 9.52 -5.87
N ALA A 138 14.17 10.80 -6.17
CA ALA A 138 14.12 11.85 -5.16
C ALA A 138 12.91 11.69 -4.23
N THR A 139 11.75 11.33 -4.78
CA THR A 139 10.57 10.98 -3.98
C THR A 139 10.84 9.75 -3.10
N ARG A 140 11.54 8.73 -3.62
CA ARG A 140 11.95 7.55 -2.86
C ARG A 140 12.87 7.91 -1.69
N ASP A 141 13.85 8.76 -1.93
CA ASP A 141 14.82 9.15 -0.90
C ASP A 141 14.13 9.98 0.20
N ALA A 142 13.23 10.89 -0.18
CA ALA A 142 12.41 11.63 0.78
C ALA A 142 11.49 10.70 1.61
N PHE A 143 10.93 9.65 1.00
CA PHE A 143 10.06 8.71 1.69
C PHE A 143 10.84 7.78 2.64
N THR A 144 11.99 7.27 2.21
CA THR A 144 12.83 6.38 3.03
C THR A 144 13.48 7.06 4.23
N THR A 145 13.60 8.38 4.20
CA THR A 145 14.02 9.20 5.35
C THR A 145 12.86 9.59 6.27
N GLY A 146 11.60 9.33 5.88
CA GLY A 146 10.42 9.75 6.62
C GLY A 146 10.09 11.25 6.48
N THR A 147 10.76 11.94 5.55
CA THR A 147 10.51 13.36 5.25
C THR A 147 9.13 13.57 4.62
N ILE A 148 8.69 12.61 3.81
CA ILE A 148 7.34 12.58 3.23
C ILE A 148 6.64 11.28 3.62
N SER A 149 5.31 11.32 3.64
CA SER A 149 4.49 10.14 3.96
C SER A 149 4.07 9.33 2.73
N PHE A 150 3.56 8.12 2.95
CA PHE A 150 3.00 7.27 1.90
C PHE A 150 1.94 7.98 1.04
N GLU A 151 1.09 8.80 1.66
CA GLU A 151 0.05 9.55 0.95
C GLU A 151 0.60 10.65 0.04
N HIS A 152 1.77 11.23 0.34
CA HIS A 152 2.46 12.12 -0.59
C HIS A 152 2.91 11.37 -1.84
N VAL A 153 3.50 10.18 -1.67
CA VAL A 153 3.93 9.38 -2.81
C VAL A 153 2.73 8.94 -3.66
N ARG A 154 1.60 8.58 -3.02
CA ARG A 154 0.34 8.31 -3.72
C ARG A 154 -0.16 9.51 -4.53
N ALA A 155 -0.02 10.71 -4.00
CA ALA A 155 -0.38 11.94 -4.71
C ALA A 155 0.53 12.23 -5.90
N ILE A 156 1.79 11.80 -5.85
CA ILE A 156 2.78 11.98 -6.93
C ILE A 156 2.65 10.91 -8.02
N ALA A 157 2.34 9.67 -7.66
CA ALA A 157 2.30 8.52 -8.58
C ALA A 157 1.53 8.74 -9.92
N PRO A 158 0.41 9.49 -9.97
CA PRO A 158 -0.27 9.80 -11.23
C PRO A 158 0.58 10.54 -12.27
N SER A 159 1.66 11.23 -11.85
CA SER A 159 2.56 11.96 -12.78
C SER A 159 3.20 11.03 -13.83
N LEU A 160 3.36 9.75 -13.52
CA LEU A 160 3.96 8.72 -14.38
C LEU A 160 2.97 8.14 -15.41
N GLY A 161 1.68 8.50 -15.34
CA GLY A 161 0.67 8.04 -16.28
C GLY A 161 0.88 8.57 -17.71
N GLY A 162 0.06 8.09 -18.65
CA GLY A 162 -0.10 8.67 -20.00
C GLY A 162 1.19 8.91 -20.79
N GLY A 163 2.21 8.08 -20.61
CA GLY A 163 3.47 8.18 -21.36
C GLY A 163 4.44 9.28 -20.89
N ARG A 164 4.14 9.96 -19.77
CA ARG A 164 4.97 11.06 -19.24
C ARG A 164 6.16 10.61 -18.38
N VAL A 165 6.52 9.33 -18.39
CA VAL A 165 7.52 8.76 -17.47
C VAL A 165 8.82 9.57 -17.47
N ASP A 166 9.36 9.93 -18.64
CA ASP A 166 10.60 10.70 -18.72
C ASP A 166 10.46 12.16 -18.27
N LEU A 167 9.28 12.77 -18.48
CA LEU A 167 9.02 14.12 -17.97
C LEU A 167 8.86 14.11 -16.45
N ALA A 168 8.16 13.11 -15.91
CA ALA A 168 7.99 12.91 -14.47
C ALA A 168 9.33 12.64 -13.78
N ARG A 169 10.22 11.82 -14.36
CA ARG A 169 11.59 11.61 -13.86
C ARG A 169 12.37 12.92 -13.72
N ARG A 170 12.23 13.84 -14.68
CA ARG A 170 12.88 15.17 -14.60
C ARG A 170 12.21 16.08 -13.55
N ALA A 171 10.90 15.97 -13.38
CA ALA A 171 10.13 16.75 -12.41
C ALA A 171 10.20 16.20 -10.97
N ASP A 172 10.67 14.96 -10.78
CA ASP A 172 10.69 14.25 -9.50
C ASP A 172 11.33 15.06 -8.34
N PRO A 173 12.51 15.70 -8.50
CA PRO A 173 13.07 16.53 -7.43
C PRO A 173 12.16 17.70 -7.01
N ILE A 174 11.35 18.22 -7.94
CA ILE A 174 10.39 19.30 -7.67
C ILE A 174 9.22 18.76 -6.85
N PHE A 175 8.69 17.59 -7.22
CA PHE A 175 7.62 16.94 -6.45
C PHE A 175 8.07 16.57 -5.04
N ALA A 176 9.25 15.95 -4.90
CA ALA A 176 9.82 15.59 -3.61
C ALA A 176 10.03 16.82 -2.72
N ARG A 177 10.58 17.90 -3.29
CA ARG A 177 10.78 19.16 -2.57
C ARG A 177 9.45 19.80 -2.15
N ALA A 178 8.44 19.80 -3.02
CA ALA A 178 7.11 20.32 -2.67
C ALA A 178 6.47 19.51 -1.54
N ALA A 179 6.55 18.18 -1.61
CA ALA A 179 6.00 17.28 -0.62
C ALA A 179 6.63 17.41 0.78
N ALA A 180 7.87 17.92 0.89
CA ALA A 180 8.54 18.11 2.17
C ALA A 180 7.90 19.19 3.07
N TRP A 181 7.05 20.07 2.52
CA TRP A 181 6.40 21.16 3.29
C TRP A 181 4.93 21.38 2.94
N MET A 182 4.37 20.58 2.04
CA MET A 182 2.97 20.60 1.67
C MET A 182 2.23 19.40 2.28
N THR A 183 0.90 19.49 2.34
CA THR A 183 0.05 18.33 2.61
C THR A 183 -0.09 17.44 1.36
N PRO A 184 -0.47 16.15 1.50
CA PRO A 184 -0.70 15.27 0.35
C PRO A 184 -1.73 15.83 -0.64
N ARG A 185 -2.76 16.51 -0.13
CA ARG A 185 -3.79 17.15 -0.96
C ARG A 185 -3.25 18.31 -1.79
N GLN A 186 -2.35 19.12 -1.24
CA GLN A 186 -1.71 20.20 -1.98
C GLN A 186 -0.76 19.65 -3.05
N VAL A 187 0.02 18.62 -2.74
CA VAL A 187 0.85 17.93 -3.73
C VAL A 187 0.01 17.35 -4.86
N ALA A 188 -1.13 16.72 -4.56
CA ALA A 188 -2.03 16.19 -5.58
C ALA A 188 -2.51 17.28 -6.55
N ARG A 189 -2.75 18.50 -6.06
CA ARG A 189 -3.10 19.65 -6.92
C ARG A 189 -1.93 20.08 -7.80
N VAL A 190 -0.72 20.16 -7.25
CA VAL A 190 0.49 20.48 -8.02
C VAL A 190 0.70 19.46 -9.14
N VAL A 191 0.55 18.17 -8.85
CA VAL A 191 0.71 17.08 -9.82
C VAL A 191 -0.40 17.14 -10.88
N SER A 192 -1.64 17.45 -10.50
CA SER A 192 -2.74 17.65 -11.45
C SER A 192 -2.43 18.78 -12.42
N THR A 193 -2.11 19.98 -11.92
CA THR A 193 -1.80 21.14 -12.77
C THR A 193 -0.58 20.89 -13.65
N TRP A 194 0.45 20.23 -13.12
CA TRP A 194 1.61 19.84 -13.91
C TRP A 194 1.23 18.84 -15.03
N THR A 195 0.33 17.90 -14.76
CA THR A 195 -0.14 16.92 -15.74
C THR A 195 -0.93 17.61 -16.85
N ASP A 196 -1.83 18.53 -16.48
CA ASP A 196 -2.61 19.31 -17.45
C ASP A 196 -1.71 20.11 -18.40
N ILE A 197 -0.62 20.68 -17.89
CA ILE A 197 0.38 21.41 -18.70
C ILE A 197 1.20 20.46 -19.58
N ALA A 198 1.54 19.27 -19.07
CA ALA A 198 2.33 18.28 -19.79
C ALA A 198 1.56 17.63 -20.95
N ASP A 199 0.24 17.57 -20.85
CA ASP A 199 -0.65 16.98 -21.84
C ASP A 199 -1.20 18.02 -22.85
N ALA A 200 -0.87 19.31 -22.68
CA ALA A 200 -1.26 20.43 -23.56
C ALA A 200 -0.27 20.65 -24.73
#